data_AF-A0A0P1IV07-F1
#
_entry.id   AF-A0A0P1IV07-F1
#
_cell.length_a   1.000
_cell.length_b   1.000
_cell.length_c   1.000
_cell.angle_alpha   90.00
_cell.angle_beta   90.00
_cell.angle_gamma   90.00
#
_symmetry.space_group_name_H-M   'P 1'
#
loop_
_entity.id
_entity.type
_entity.pdbx_description
1 polymer ?
#
loop_
_entity_poly.entity_id
_entity_poly.type
_entity_poly.pdbx_seq_one_letter_code
_entity_poly.pdbx_strand_id
1 'polypeptide(L)'
;MELKSWAVETLAASTVYLFAFFLTFEALMPVQNLFFADFYSSASLMFLPHGVRVLTAWLLGWRSVIALLPGVFITYAYLGGSNVFLPSRLSGIAISVLAAPLVFEFVARAFCDIRSGAQTEPCWVCVMGAGILAAIVTGVLTNLAFGSPPLDYFAFFIGDVLGLFVLMLVLMLVFRFIRLRGKNA
;
A
#
# COMPACT_ATOMS: atom_id res chain seq x y z
N MET A 1 4.70 -28.01 0.44
CA MET A 1 4.30 -27.21 -0.74
C MET A 1 3.78 -25.83 -0.33
N GLU A 2 2.97 -25.74 0.73
CA GLU A 2 2.47 -24.45 1.25
C GLU A 2 3.57 -23.53 1.77
N LEU A 3 4.49 -23.99 2.64
CA LEU A 3 5.55 -23.13 3.21
C LEU A 3 6.40 -22.41 2.15
N LYS A 4 6.68 -23.09 1.02
CA LYS A 4 7.38 -22.50 -0.12
C LYS A 4 6.58 -21.37 -0.77
N SER A 5 5.26 -21.53 -0.87
CA SER A 5 4.35 -20.49 -1.38
C SER A 5 4.36 -19.25 -0.48
N TRP A 6 4.22 -19.45 0.83
CA TRP A 6 4.28 -18.36 1.82
C TRP A 6 5.60 -17.61 1.80
N ALA A 7 6.73 -18.33 1.69
CA ALA A 7 8.05 -17.70 1.58
C ALA A 7 8.19 -16.85 0.31
N VAL A 8 7.73 -17.36 -0.84
CA VAL A 8 7.77 -16.64 -2.11
C VAL A 8 6.89 -15.39 -2.08
N GLU A 9 5.66 -15.50 -1.58
CA GLU A 9 4.75 -14.37 -1.43
C GLU A 9 5.30 -13.30 -0.50
N THR A 10 5.89 -13.72 0.63
CA THR A 10 6.51 -12.81 1.60
C THR A 10 7.69 -12.08 0.98
N LEU A 11 8.59 -12.81 0.32
CA LEU A 11 9.74 -12.22 -0.36
C LEU A 11 9.28 -11.23 -1.43
N ALA A 12 8.33 -11.62 -2.28
CA ALA A 12 7.83 -10.78 -3.37
C ALA A 12 7.13 -9.52 -2.84
N ALA A 13 6.16 -9.66 -1.95
CA ALA A 13 5.39 -8.55 -1.41
C ALA A 13 6.27 -7.57 -0.63
N SER A 14 7.14 -8.08 0.25
CA SER A 14 8.07 -7.22 1.00
C SER A 14 9.08 -6.51 0.10
N THR A 15 9.59 -7.17 -0.94
CA THR A 15 10.53 -6.55 -1.89
C THR A 15 9.87 -5.44 -2.71
N VAL A 16 8.67 -5.71 -3.25
CA VAL A 16 7.91 -4.70 -4.01
C VAL A 16 7.53 -3.52 -3.10
N TYR A 17 7.15 -3.80 -1.86
CA TYR A 17 6.84 -2.77 -0.87
C TYR A 17 8.07 -1.90 -0.55
N LEU A 18 9.24 -2.50 -0.32
CA LEU A 18 10.49 -1.77 -0.09
C LEU A 18 10.87 -0.91 -1.29
N PHE A 19 10.76 -1.45 -2.50
CA PHE A 19 11.04 -0.70 -3.72
C PHE A 19 10.09 0.50 -3.86
N ALA A 20 8.79 0.30 -3.68
CA ALA A 20 7.81 1.39 -3.72
C ALA A 20 8.08 2.46 -2.65
N PHE A 21 8.51 2.03 -1.46
CA PHE A 21 8.89 2.92 -0.37
C PHE A 21 10.09 3.79 -0.73
N PHE A 22 11.22 3.18 -1.12
CA PHE A 22 12.42 3.94 -1.47
C PHE A 22 12.21 4.83 -2.69
N LEU A 23 11.48 4.35 -3.71
CA LEU A 23 11.10 5.19 -4.84
C LEU A 23 10.30 6.42 -4.39
N THR A 24 9.39 6.24 -3.42
CA THR A 24 8.59 7.35 -2.89
C THR A 24 9.44 8.36 -2.12
N PHE A 25 10.23 7.91 -1.13
CA PHE A 25 10.95 8.82 -0.24
C PHE A 25 12.25 9.38 -0.84
N GLU A 26 12.95 8.61 -1.68
CA GLU A 26 14.26 8.99 -2.20
C GLU A 26 14.19 9.63 -3.59
N ALA A 27 13.06 9.51 -4.31
CA ALA A 27 12.90 10.11 -5.64
C ALA A 27 11.66 10.99 -5.75
N LEU A 28 10.47 10.46 -5.45
CA LEU A 28 9.22 11.22 -5.66
C LEU A 28 9.11 12.41 -4.70
N MET A 29 9.42 12.22 -3.42
CA MET A 29 9.38 13.29 -2.43
C MET A 29 10.37 14.43 -2.71
N PRO A 30 11.65 14.18 -3.05
CA PRO A 30 12.55 15.24 -3.48
C PRO A 30 12.00 16.04 -4.65
N VAL A 31 11.43 15.38 -5.66
CA VAL A 31 10.80 16.05 -6.81
C VAL A 31 9.57 16.86 -6.36
N GLN A 32 8.71 16.30 -5.51
CA GLN A 32 7.57 17.03 -4.92
C GLN A 32 8.03 18.31 -4.22
N ASN A 33 9.07 18.24 -3.40
CA ASN A 33 9.56 19.38 -2.63
C ASN A 33 10.15 20.50 -3.49
N LEU A 34 10.60 20.20 -4.72
CA LEU A 34 10.99 21.22 -5.69
C LEU A 34 9.79 22.04 -6.20
N PHE A 35 8.62 21.43 -6.33
CA PHE A 35 7.40 22.08 -6.84
C PHE A 35 6.49 22.62 -5.73
N PHE A 36 6.58 22.06 -4.52
CA PHE A 36 5.73 22.38 -3.37
C PHE A 36 6.59 22.73 -2.15
N ALA A 37 7.43 23.76 -2.27
CA ALA A 37 8.38 24.15 -1.20
C ALA A 37 7.69 24.55 0.11
N ASP A 38 6.47 25.09 0.05
CA ASP A 38 5.66 25.48 1.22
C ASP A 38 4.76 24.35 1.75
N PHE A 39 5.00 23.11 1.34
CA PHE A 39 4.26 21.96 1.86
C PHE A 39 4.93 21.41 3.13
N TYR A 40 4.51 21.92 4.28
CA TYR A 40 5.09 21.61 5.60
C TYR A 40 4.74 20.21 6.15
N SER A 41 4.19 19.31 5.34
CA SER A 41 3.83 17.95 5.75
C SER A 41 4.94 16.96 5.42
N SER A 42 5.13 15.96 6.27
CA SER A 42 6.05 14.83 5.99
C SER A 42 5.42 13.78 5.06
N ALA A 43 4.21 14.02 4.55
CA ALA A 43 3.52 13.12 3.65
C ALA A 43 4.06 13.22 2.20
N SER A 44 4.08 12.09 1.51
CA SER A 44 4.19 12.08 0.06
C SER A 44 2.80 12.21 -0.57
N LEU A 45 2.63 13.15 -1.50
CA LEU A 45 1.42 13.30 -2.34
C LEU A 45 1.29 12.19 -3.39
N MET A 46 2.29 11.32 -3.52
CA MET A 46 2.22 10.09 -4.31
C MET A 46 2.84 8.95 -3.52
N PHE A 47 2.07 8.39 -2.59
CA PHE A 47 2.53 7.33 -1.70
C PHE A 47 2.27 5.94 -2.30
N LEU A 48 3.19 5.48 -3.14
CA LEU A 48 3.11 4.17 -3.79
C LEU A 48 2.98 2.96 -2.85
N PRO A 49 3.55 2.95 -1.61
CA PRO A 49 3.43 1.80 -0.72
C PRO A 49 1.98 1.47 -0.34
N HIS A 50 1.06 2.43 -0.33
CA HIS A 50 -0.36 2.15 -0.12
C HIS A 50 -0.93 1.26 -1.22
N GLY A 51 -0.61 1.57 -2.48
CA GLY A 51 -1.01 0.75 -3.61
C GLY A 51 -0.53 -0.70 -3.47
N VAL A 52 0.70 -0.91 -3.00
CA VAL A 52 1.25 -2.25 -2.77
C VAL A 52 0.47 -2.97 -1.67
N ARG A 53 0.14 -2.29 -0.57
CA ARG A 53 -0.67 -2.87 0.53
C ARG A 53 -2.05 -3.29 0.03
N VAL A 54 -2.73 -2.43 -0.72
CA VAL A 54 -4.08 -2.69 -1.27
C VAL A 54 -4.06 -3.86 -2.26
N LEU A 55 -3.16 -3.85 -3.23
CA LEU A 55 -3.08 -4.90 -4.24
C LEU A 55 -2.65 -6.24 -3.64
N THR A 56 -1.73 -6.23 -2.67
CA THR A 56 -1.32 -7.46 -1.97
C THR A 56 -2.46 -8.01 -1.12
N ALA A 57 -3.21 -7.16 -0.42
CA ALA A 57 -4.39 -7.58 0.33
C ALA A 57 -5.50 -8.12 -0.58
N TRP A 58 -5.69 -7.51 -1.74
CA TRP A 58 -6.65 -7.97 -2.74
C TRP A 58 -6.29 -9.37 -3.28
N LEU A 59 -5.01 -9.62 -3.54
CA LEU A 59 -4.48 -10.89 -4.08
C LEU A 59 -4.37 -12.00 -3.03
N LEU A 60 -3.91 -11.67 -1.83
CA LEU A 60 -3.51 -12.66 -0.81
C LEU A 60 -4.47 -12.72 0.38
N GLY A 61 -5.47 -11.83 0.45
CA GLY A 61 -6.35 -11.68 1.60
C GLY A 61 -5.55 -11.47 2.89
N TRP A 62 -5.88 -12.22 3.94
CA TRP A 62 -5.18 -12.17 5.24
C TRP A 62 -3.71 -12.57 5.19
N ARG A 63 -3.29 -13.34 4.18
CA ARG A 63 -1.88 -13.74 4.03
C ARG A 63 -0.99 -12.53 3.72
N SER A 64 -1.57 -11.45 3.19
CA SER A 64 -0.87 -10.17 2.99
C SER A 64 -0.25 -9.61 4.26
N VAL A 65 -0.84 -9.86 5.44
CA VAL A 65 -0.31 -9.38 6.72
C VAL A 65 1.09 -9.91 6.96
N ILE A 66 1.26 -11.23 6.86
CA ILE A 66 2.57 -11.89 7.04
C ILE A 66 3.48 -11.52 5.86
N ALA A 67 2.95 -11.48 4.63
CA ALA A 67 3.75 -11.23 3.45
C ALA A 67 4.38 -9.82 3.41
N LEU A 68 3.69 -8.81 3.94
CA LEU A 68 4.14 -7.42 3.96
C LEU A 68 4.93 -7.06 5.23
N LEU A 69 4.73 -7.79 6.34
CA LEU A 69 5.27 -7.42 7.65
C LEU A 69 6.79 -7.17 7.64
N PRO A 70 7.65 -8.00 7.03
CA PRO A 70 9.09 -7.73 6.98
C PRO A 70 9.42 -6.42 6.27
N GLY A 71 8.84 -6.19 5.08
CA GLY A 71 9.04 -4.95 4.32
C GLY A 71 8.57 -3.73 5.09
N VAL A 72 7.37 -3.78 5.66
CA VAL A 72 6.82 -2.68 6.49
C VAL A 72 7.72 -2.40 7.69
N PHE A 73 8.10 -3.44 8.45
CA PHE A 73 8.97 -3.29 9.61
C PHE A 73 10.31 -2.63 9.24
N ILE A 74 10.96 -3.09 8.17
CA ILE A 74 12.22 -2.52 7.67
C ILE A 74 12.04 -1.04 7.33
N THR A 75 10.96 -0.63 6.66
CA THR A 75 10.74 0.80 6.34
C THR A 75 10.55 1.67 7.59
N TYR A 76 9.86 1.16 8.62
CA TYR A 76 9.72 1.88 9.89
C TYR A 76 11.04 1.93 10.67
N ALA A 77 11.83 0.86 10.63
CA ALA A 77 13.18 0.82 11.20
C ALA A 77 14.14 1.76 10.47
N TYR A 78 14.03 1.89 9.15
CA TYR A 78 14.82 2.83 8.35
C TYR A 78 14.52 4.28 8.75
N LEU A 79 13.24 4.66 8.89
CA LEU A 79 12.84 6.02 9.27
C LEU A 79 13.11 6.34 10.75
N GLY A 80 12.94 5.35 11.64
CA GLY A 80 12.93 5.56 13.09
C GLY A 80 14.17 5.07 13.84
N GLY A 81 15.03 4.26 13.21
CA GLY A 81 16.09 3.53 13.91
C GLY A 81 15.53 2.68 15.05
N SER A 82 16.15 2.77 16.24
CA SER A 82 15.67 2.09 17.46
C SER A 82 14.28 2.54 17.91
N ASN A 83 13.81 3.71 17.47
CA ASN A 83 12.47 4.20 17.80
C ASN A 83 11.35 3.41 17.10
N VAL A 84 11.67 2.45 16.24
CA VAL A 84 10.70 1.52 15.64
C VAL A 84 9.85 0.78 16.69
N PHE A 85 10.40 0.57 17.88
CA PHE A 85 9.72 -0.10 19.00
C PHE A 85 8.82 0.83 19.83
N LEU A 86 8.75 2.12 19.52
CA LEU A 86 7.81 3.03 20.18
C LEU A 86 6.35 2.58 19.89
N PRO A 87 5.43 2.72 20.87
CA PRO A 87 4.03 2.33 20.69
C PRO A 87 3.36 2.95 19.46
N SER A 88 3.68 4.20 19.11
CA SER A 88 3.16 4.88 17.91
C SER A 88 3.65 4.24 16.62
N ARG A 89 4.92 3.81 16.57
CA ARG A 89 5.52 3.15 15.39
C ARG A 89 5.04 1.71 15.25
N LEU A 90 4.91 0.97 16.35
CA LEU A 90 4.30 -0.36 16.35
C LEU A 90 2.83 -0.30 15.91
N SER A 91 2.08 0.71 16.37
CA SER A 91 0.72 0.98 15.88
C SER A 91 0.72 1.27 14.39
N GLY A 92 1.63 2.11 13.89
CA GLY A 92 1.76 2.39 12.46
C GLY A 92 2.06 1.15 11.62
N ILE A 93 2.95 0.27 12.08
CA ILE A 93 3.24 -1.02 11.44
C ILE A 93 1.98 -1.88 11.39
N ALA A 94 1.27 -2.02 12.51
CA ALA A 94 0.03 -2.80 12.59
C ALA A 94 -1.04 -2.25 11.65
N ILE A 95 -1.28 -0.93 11.65
CA ILE A 95 -2.22 -0.26 10.74
C ILE A 95 -1.83 -0.54 9.29
N SER A 96 -0.54 -0.40 8.95
CA SER A 96 -0.02 -0.59 7.60
C SER A 96 -0.30 -1.98 7.01
N VAL A 97 -0.24 -3.02 7.83
CA VAL A 97 -0.47 -4.41 7.38
C VAL A 97 -1.92 -4.87 7.53
N LEU A 98 -2.69 -4.28 8.46
CA LEU A 98 -4.05 -4.73 8.78
C LEU A 98 -5.16 -3.95 8.07
N ALA A 99 -4.96 -2.66 7.77
CA ALA A 99 -6.05 -1.80 7.29
C ALA A 99 -6.69 -2.31 5.99
N ALA A 100 -5.86 -2.61 4.98
CA ALA A 100 -6.34 -3.10 3.69
C ALA A 100 -7.09 -4.46 3.80
N PRO A 101 -6.53 -5.54 4.38
CA PRO A 101 -7.25 -6.81 4.47
C PRO A 101 -8.54 -6.71 5.33
N LEU A 102 -8.55 -5.88 6.37
CA LEU A 102 -9.76 -5.60 7.15
C LEU A 102 -10.84 -4.94 6.30
N VAL A 103 -10.48 -3.95 5.47
CA VAL A 103 -11.43 -3.30 4.56
C VAL A 103 -11.97 -4.29 3.53
N PHE A 104 -11.13 -5.14 2.93
CA PHE A 104 -11.61 -6.17 2.01
C PHE A 104 -12.53 -7.18 2.69
N GLU A 105 -12.22 -7.61 3.91
CA GLU A 105 -13.09 -8.50 4.69
C GLU A 105 -14.44 -7.83 5.02
N PHE A 106 -14.41 -6.56 5.42
CA PHE A 106 -15.63 -5.79 5.69
C PHE A 106 -16.50 -5.65 4.44
N VAL A 107 -15.90 -5.25 3.31
CA VAL A 107 -16.63 -5.10 2.04
C VAL A 107 -17.24 -6.42 1.59
N ALA A 108 -16.50 -7.53 1.72
CA ALA A 108 -16.98 -8.86 1.37
C ALA A 108 -18.19 -9.31 2.21
N ARG A 109 -18.22 -8.94 3.51
CA ARG A 109 -19.30 -9.32 4.42
C ARG A 109 -20.52 -8.39 4.35
N ALA A 110 -20.31 -7.10 4.11
CA ALA A 110 -21.37 -6.10 4.15
C ALA A 110 -22.00 -5.81 2.78
N PHE A 111 -21.26 -6.03 1.70
CA PHE A 111 -21.68 -5.68 0.34
C PHE A 111 -21.52 -6.85 -0.62
N CYS A 112 -20.36 -6.96 -1.25
CA CYS A 112 -20.07 -7.97 -2.27
C CYS A 112 -18.62 -8.42 -2.14
N ASP A 113 -18.37 -9.71 -2.31
CA ASP A 113 -17.02 -10.24 -2.26
C ASP A 113 -16.24 -9.87 -3.52
N ILE A 114 -15.33 -8.91 -3.36
CA ILE A 114 -14.47 -8.37 -4.44
C ILE A 114 -13.02 -8.89 -4.35
N ARG A 115 -12.75 -9.87 -3.47
CA ARG A 115 -11.42 -10.48 -3.32
C ARG A 115 -11.07 -11.27 -4.59
N SER A 116 -9.77 -11.42 -4.88
CA SER A 116 -9.35 -12.12 -6.09
C SER A 116 -9.75 -13.61 -6.04
N GLY A 117 -10.42 -14.10 -7.08
CA GLY A 117 -10.73 -15.51 -7.30
C GLY A 117 -9.95 -16.08 -8.48
N ALA A 118 -9.72 -17.40 -8.51
CA ALA A 118 -8.91 -18.06 -9.55
C ALA A 118 -9.50 -17.98 -10.97
N GLN A 119 -10.77 -17.59 -11.13
CA GLN A 119 -11.48 -17.58 -12.41
C GLN A 119 -12.26 -16.28 -12.68
N THR A 120 -12.07 -15.22 -11.89
CA THR A 120 -12.81 -13.96 -12.05
C THR A 120 -11.90 -12.85 -12.57
N GLU A 121 -12.36 -12.13 -13.60
CA GLU A 121 -11.64 -10.93 -14.06
C GLU A 121 -11.62 -9.87 -12.94
N PRO A 122 -10.49 -9.18 -12.73
CA PRO A 122 -10.39 -8.16 -11.70
C PRO A 122 -11.31 -6.97 -11.99
N CYS A 123 -12.26 -6.71 -11.09
CA CYS A 123 -12.97 -5.44 -11.05
C CYS A 123 -12.02 -4.35 -10.50
N TRP A 124 -11.20 -3.75 -11.38
CA TRP A 124 -10.24 -2.73 -10.98
C TRP A 124 -10.89 -1.51 -10.32
N VAL A 125 -12.10 -1.13 -10.74
CA VAL A 125 -12.87 -0.05 -10.09
C VAL A 125 -13.23 -0.42 -8.65
N CYS A 126 -13.59 -1.68 -8.40
CA CYS A 126 -13.89 -2.17 -7.05
C CYS A 126 -12.63 -2.15 -6.17
N VAL A 127 -11.47 -2.56 -6.72
CA VAL A 127 -10.18 -2.51 -6.02
C VAL A 127 -9.80 -1.06 -5.68
N MET A 128 -10.00 -0.12 -6.61
CA MET A 128 -9.78 1.30 -6.36
C MET A 128 -10.70 1.82 -5.24
N GLY A 129 -11.99 1.46 -5.27
CA GLY A 129 -12.95 1.84 -4.23
C GLY A 129 -12.56 1.31 -2.84
N ALA A 130 -12.19 0.03 -2.74
CA ALA A 130 -11.69 -0.56 -1.49
C ALA A 130 -10.39 0.10 -1.03
N GLY A 131 -9.50 0.46 -1.97
CA GLY A 131 -8.28 1.18 -1.68
C GLY A 131 -8.48 2.61 -1.16
N ILE A 132 -9.51 3.31 -1.64
CA ILE A 132 -9.92 4.62 -1.11
C ILE A 132 -10.43 4.46 0.33
N LEU A 133 -11.27 3.46 0.59
CA LEU A 133 -11.73 3.16 1.96
C LEU A 133 -10.56 2.81 2.89
N ALA A 134 -9.60 2.02 2.41
CA ALA A 134 -8.38 1.70 3.13
C ALA A 134 -7.51 2.94 3.39
N ALA A 135 -7.46 3.90 2.47
CA ALA A 135 -6.74 5.17 2.65
C ALA A 135 -7.39 6.01 3.76
N ILE A 136 -8.73 6.08 3.81
CA ILE A 136 -9.45 6.78 4.90
C ILE A 136 -9.11 6.15 6.24
N VAL A 137 -9.27 4.82 6.35
CA VAL A 137 -8.98 4.09 7.60
C VAL A 137 -7.53 4.26 8.02
N THR A 138 -6.59 4.08 7.07
CA THR A 138 -5.15 4.21 7.33
C THR A 138 -4.81 5.63 7.76
N GLY A 139 -5.31 6.65 7.05
CA GLY A 139 -5.07 8.05 7.37
C GLY A 139 -5.57 8.42 8.77
N VAL A 140 -6.80 8.06 9.12
CA VAL A 140 -7.38 8.36 10.45
C VAL A 140 -6.57 7.68 11.55
N LEU A 141 -6.36 6.37 11.45
CA LEU A 141 -5.67 5.61 12.49
C LEU A 141 -4.20 6.04 12.64
N THR A 142 -3.54 6.35 11.53
CA THR A 142 -2.13 6.79 11.52
C THR A 142 -1.98 8.19 12.14
N ASN A 143 -2.89 9.11 11.82
CA ASN A 143 -2.91 10.45 12.39
C ASN A 143 -3.11 10.40 13.91
N LEU A 144 -4.05 9.56 14.39
CA LEU A 144 -4.26 9.30 15.82
C LEU A 144 -3.03 8.66 16.49
N ALA A 145 -2.40 7.67 15.84
CA ALA A 145 -1.23 6.98 16.39
C ALA A 145 0.00 7.89 16.52
N PHE A 146 0.18 8.86 15.61
CA PHE A 146 1.31 9.79 15.62
C PHE A 146 1.04 11.13 16.29
N GLY A 147 -0.22 11.43 16.62
CA GLY A 147 -0.60 12.76 17.13
C GLY A 147 -0.31 13.86 16.10
N SER A 148 -0.43 13.55 14.81
CA SER A 148 -0.14 14.46 13.71
C SER A 148 -1.18 15.59 13.62
N PRO A 149 -0.84 16.76 13.06
CA PRO A 149 -1.80 17.81 12.77
C PRO A 149 -2.98 17.29 11.92
N PRO A 150 -4.22 17.79 12.11
CA PRO A 150 -5.37 17.34 11.34
C PRO A 150 -5.23 17.54 9.82
N LEU A 151 -4.42 18.50 9.38
CA LEU A 151 -4.19 18.73 7.95
C LEU A 151 -3.35 17.63 7.29
N ASP A 152 -2.47 16.96 8.04
CA ASP A 152 -1.66 15.85 7.51
C ASP A 152 -2.53 14.65 7.12
N TYR A 153 -3.71 14.50 7.72
CA TYR A 153 -4.68 13.49 7.30
C TYR A 153 -5.03 13.61 5.82
N PHE A 154 -5.31 14.84 5.35
CA PHE A 154 -5.65 15.06 3.93
C PHE A 154 -4.47 14.78 3.03
N ALA A 155 -3.27 15.14 3.46
CA ALA A 155 -2.04 14.86 2.73
C ALA A 155 -1.80 13.36 2.58
N PHE A 156 -1.93 12.57 3.66
CA PHE A 156 -1.84 11.12 3.62
C PHE A 156 -2.92 10.52 2.72
N PHE A 157 -4.17 10.98 2.85
CA PHE A 157 -5.28 10.49 2.03
C PHE A 157 -5.05 10.73 0.53
N ILE A 158 -4.67 11.95 0.15
CA ILE A 158 -4.36 12.30 -1.25
C ILE A 158 -3.18 11.45 -1.74
N GLY A 159 -2.14 11.34 -0.93
CA GLY A 159 -0.96 10.54 -1.20
C GLY A 159 -1.27 9.08 -1.50
N ASP A 160 -2.08 8.46 -0.65
CA ASP A 160 -2.50 7.07 -0.74
C ASP A 160 -3.35 6.83 -1.99
N VAL A 161 -4.33 7.70 -2.25
CA VAL A 161 -5.23 7.57 -3.42
C VAL A 161 -4.47 7.73 -4.73
N LEU A 162 -3.62 8.76 -4.84
CA LEU A 162 -2.80 8.98 -6.03
C LEU A 162 -1.76 7.86 -6.21
N GLY A 163 -1.12 7.43 -5.12
CA GLY A 163 -0.15 6.34 -5.14
C GLY A 163 -0.77 5.01 -5.63
N LEU A 164 -1.95 4.67 -5.12
CA LEU A 164 -2.71 3.50 -5.58
C LEU A 164 -3.08 3.61 -7.06
N PHE A 165 -3.65 4.76 -7.47
CA PHE A 165 -4.07 4.98 -8.85
C PHE A 165 -2.90 4.82 -9.83
N VAL A 166 -1.77 5.47 -9.55
CA VAL A 166 -0.56 5.39 -10.38
C VAL A 166 -0.03 3.97 -10.43
N LEU A 167 0.03 3.27 -9.30
CA LEU A 167 0.52 1.89 -9.26
C LEU A 167 -0.35 0.94 -10.10
N MET A 168 -1.68 1.08 -10.00
CA MET A 168 -2.63 0.31 -10.82
C MET A 168 -2.46 0.62 -12.31
N LEU A 169 -2.29 1.90 -12.68
CA LEU A 169 -2.06 2.30 -14.07
C LEU A 169 -0.79 1.65 -14.63
N VAL A 170 0.32 1.71 -13.88
CA VAL A 170 1.59 1.08 -14.27
C VAL A 170 1.40 -0.43 -14.45
N LEU A 171 0.72 -1.10 -13.53
CA LEU A 171 0.46 -2.54 -13.60
C LEU A 171 -0.38 -2.92 -14.83
N MET A 172 -1.43 -2.15 -15.14
CA MET A 172 -2.23 -2.35 -16.34
C MET A 172 -1.41 -2.17 -17.62
N LEU A 173 -0.54 -1.16 -17.68
CA LEU A 173 0.33 -0.93 -18.82
C LEU A 173 1.32 -2.09 -18.99
N VAL A 174 1.95 -2.55 -17.91
CA VAL A 174 2.85 -3.70 -17.92
C VAL A 174 2.15 -4.95 -18.47
N PHE A 175 0.95 -5.28 -17.96
CA PHE A 175 0.18 -6.42 -18.46
C PHE A 175 -0.22 -6.27 -19.93
N ARG A 176 -0.57 -5.05 -20.36
CA ARG A 176 -0.84 -4.76 -21.77
C ARG A 176 0.40 -5.01 -22.63
N PHE A 177 1.58 -4.55 -22.21
CA PHE A 177 2.84 -4.78 -22.94
C PHE A 177 3.20 -6.26 -23.03
N ILE A 178 3.08 -7.01 -21.93
CA ILE A 178 3.33 -8.46 -21.91
C ILE A 178 2.37 -9.18 -22.87
N ARG A 179 1.08 -8.84 -22.83
CA ARG A 179 0.07 -9.45 -23.72
C ARG A 179 0.31 -9.13 -25.19
N LEU A 180 0.80 -7.92 -25.52
CA LEU A 180 1.15 -7.53 -26.88
C LEU A 180 2.38 -8.30 -27.38
N ARG A 181 3.41 -8.47 -26.54
CA ARG A 181 4.60 -9.25 -26.92
C ARG A 181 4.30 -10.75 -27.07
N GLY A 182 3.47 -11.32 -26.21
CA GLY A 182 3.08 -12.74 -26.30
C GLY A 182 2.17 -13.08 -27.48
N LYS A 183 1.57 -12.08 -28.16
CA LYS A 183 0.83 -12.27 -29.42
C LYS A 183 1.72 -12.18 -30.67
N ASN A 184 2.93 -11.65 -30.52
CA ASN A 184 3.89 -11.44 -31.59
C ASN A 184 5.03 -12.49 -31.58
N ALA A 185 4.93 -13.50 -30.71
CA ALA A 185 5.83 -14.64 -30.60
C ALA A 185 5.05 -15.92 -30.95
#